data_AF-A0A958C5M7-F1
#
_entry.id   AF-A0A958C5M7-F1
#
_cell.length_a   1.000
_cell.length_b   1.000
_cell.length_c   1.000
_cell.angle_alpha   90.00
_cell.angle_beta   90.00
_cell.angle_gamma   90.00
#
_symmetry.space_group_name_H-M   'P 1'
#
loop_
_entity.id
_entity.type
_entity.pdbx_description
1 polymer ?
#
loop_
_entity_poly.entity_id
_entity_poly.type
_entity_poly.pdbx_seq_one_letter_code
_entity_poly.pdbx_strand_id
1 'polypeptide(L)'
;MKPVYEAWRKPQDSVSVTSGLPQAMRIKAIREENTRTRTYVLDGALDAAPGQFVMALLPGSDERPFSLAGDDPVSLTIAAVGPFSHEIGQLRVGERLWVRGPLGRGYVLP
;
A
#
# COMPACT_ATOMS: atom_id res chain seq x y z
N MET A 1 32.60 19.11 2.75
CA MET A 1 31.39 18.88 3.57
C MET A 1 30.28 18.50 2.59
N LYS A 2 29.93 17.21 2.51
CA LYS A 2 28.92 16.72 1.56
C LYS A 2 27.52 16.91 2.15
N PRO A 3 26.53 17.35 1.37
CA PRO A 3 25.21 17.64 1.90
C PRO A 3 24.42 16.34 2.18
N VAL A 4 23.63 16.36 3.25
CA VAL A 4 22.88 15.25 3.84
C VAL A 4 21.86 14.56 2.90
N TYR A 5 21.60 15.13 1.71
CA TYR A 5 20.66 14.58 0.73
C TYR A 5 21.27 13.47 -0.16
N GLU A 6 22.60 13.30 -0.19
CA GLU A 6 23.24 12.25 -0.99
C GLU A 6 22.95 10.82 -0.49
N ALA A 7 22.41 10.67 0.73
CA ALA A 7 22.15 9.38 1.36
C ALA A 7 20.83 8.70 0.94
N TRP A 8 20.00 9.35 0.11
CA TRP A 8 18.67 8.84 -0.29
C TRP A 8 18.57 8.43 -1.76
N ARG A 9 19.69 8.35 -2.50
CA ARG A 9 19.64 7.86 -3.88
C ARG A 9 19.71 6.34 -3.90
N LYS A 10 18.55 5.67 -3.85
CA LYS A 10 18.48 4.27 -4.26
C LYS A 10 18.87 4.19 -5.75
N PRO A 11 19.77 3.27 -6.14
CA PRO A 11 20.19 3.12 -7.52
C PRO A 11 18.98 2.80 -8.40
N GLN A 12 18.73 3.68 -9.37
CA GLN A 12 17.66 3.58 -10.36
C GLN A 12 18.10 2.64 -11.49
N ASP A 13 18.44 1.39 -11.18
CA ASP A 13 18.79 0.37 -12.16
C ASP A 13 18.19 -0.97 -11.76
N SER A 14 16.92 -1.13 -12.11
CA SER A 14 16.26 -2.37 -12.54
C SER A 14 14.76 -2.19 -12.39
N VAL A 15 14.02 -2.34 -13.48
CA VAL A 15 12.57 -2.58 -13.39
C VAL A 15 12.41 -3.93 -12.71
N SER A 16 12.34 -3.91 -11.39
CA SER A 16 11.96 -5.08 -10.61
C SER A 16 10.46 -5.24 -10.81
N VAL A 17 10.10 -6.01 -11.83
CA VAL A 17 8.77 -6.61 -11.91
C VAL A 17 8.68 -7.61 -10.76
N THR A 18 8.45 -7.12 -9.55
CA THR A 18 8.02 -7.98 -8.44
C THR A 18 6.52 -8.19 -8.62
N SER A 19 6.12 -8.79 -9.75
CA SER A 19 4.78 -9.38 -9.90
C SER A 19 4.76 -10.71 -9.14
N GLY A 20 4.99 -10.61 -7.83
CA GLY A 20 4.91 -11.73 -6.90
C GLY A 20 3.46 -12.08 -6.61
N LEU A 21 3.26 -13.23 -5.98
CA LEU A 21 1.97 -13.61 -5.42
C LEU A 21 1.54 -12.60 -4.34
N PRO A 22 0.23 -12.35 -4.17
CA PRO A 22 -0.26 -11.55 -3.06
C PRO A 22 0.24 -12.04 -1.71
N GLN A 23 0.71 -11.11 -0.90
CA GLN A 23 1.15 -11.36 0.47
C GLN A 23 0.01 -11.03 1.44
N ALA A 24 -0.32 -11.96 2.34
CA ALA A 24 -1.31 -11.72 3.37
C ALA A 24 -0.68 -10.88 4.50
N MET A 25 -1.14 -9.64 4.67
CA MET A 25 -0.68 -8.76 5.74
C MET A 25 -1.81 -8.56 6.75
N ARG A 26 -1.47 -8.52 8.05
CA ARG A 26 -2.44 -8.27 9.12
C ARG A 26 -2.61 -6.79 9.37
N ILE A 27 -3.84 -6.37 9.63
CA ILE A 27 -4.16 -5.00 10.02
C ILE A 27 -3.71 -4.78 11.46
N LYS A 28 -2.75 -3.89 11.68
CA LYS A 28 -2.23 -3.49 13.00
C LYS A 28 -3.02 -2.34 13.60
N ALA A 29 -3.48 -1.41 12.78
CA ALA A 29 -4.30 -0.29 13.20
C ALA A 29 -5.25 0.15 12.09
N ILE A 30 -6.38 0.71 12.49
CA ILE A 30 -7.32 1.38 11.60
C ILE A 30 -7.54 2.78 12.15
N ARG A 31 -7.27 3.79 11.33
CA ARG A 31 -7.53 5.20 11.65
C ARG A 31 -8.73 5.68 10.86
N GLU A 32 -9.71 6.27 11.53
CA GLU A 32 -10.82 6.92 10.84
C GLU A 32 -10.38 8.33 10.40
N GLU A 33 -10.42 8.59 9.09
CA GLU A 33 -10.12 9.91 8.54
C GLU A 33 -11.39 10.76 8.44
N ASN A 34 -12.50 10.12 8.08
CA ASN A 34 -13.84 10.70 8.03
C ASN A 34 -14.90 9.58 7.97
N THR A 35 -16.18 9.97 7.87
CA THR A 35 -17.34 9.05 7.83
C THR A 35 -17.25 7.94 6.77
N ARG A 36 -16.48 8.13 5.69
CA ARG A 36 -16.37 7.17 4.60
C ARG A 36 -14.95 6.67 4.35
N THR A 37 -13.94 7.23 5.00
CA THR A 37 -12.53 6.98 4.66
C THR A 37 -11.76 6.54 5.89
N ARG A 38 -11.04 5.43 5.75
CA ARG A 38 -10.20 4.87 6.80
C ARG A 38 -8.80 4.57 6.26
N THR A 39 -7.80 4.73 7.11
CA THR A 39 -6.43 4.28 6.83
C THR A 39 -6.16 2.98 7.57
N TYR A 40 -5.77 1.95 6.83
CA TYR A 40 -5.39 0.63 7.34
C TYR A 40 -3.88 0.54 7.37
N VAL A 41 -3.31 0.38 8.56
CA VAL A 41 -1.88 0.16 8.77
C VAL A 41 -1.64 -1.33 8.89
N LEU A 42 -0.80 -1.89 8.03
CA LEU A 42 -0.54 -3.33 7.94
C LEU A 42 0.79 -3.71 8.63
N ASP A 43 1.01 -4.99 8.88
CA ASP A 43 2.22 -5.52 9.54
C ASP A 43 3.38 -5.87 8.59
N GLY A 44 3.34 -5.34 7.37
CA GLY A 44 4.37 -5.54 6.34
C GLY A 44 5.00 -4.22 5.89
N ALA A 45 6.11 -4.34 5.16
CA ALA A 45 6.78 -3.25 4.47
C ALA A 45 6.96 -3.60 2.99
N LEU A 46 6.98 -2.59 2.13
CA LEU A 46 7.28 -2.71 0.69
C LEU A 46 8.35 -1.68 0.32
N ASP A 47 9.30 -2.06 -0.52
CA ASP A 47 10.24 -1.08 -1.08
C ASP A 47 9.57 -0.33 -2.24
N ALA A 48 8.83 0.73 -1.91
CA ALA A 48 8.03 1.50 -2.87
C ALA A 48 8.53 2.94 -3.02
N ALA A 49 8.43 3.48 -4.22
CA ALA A 49 8.65 4.89 -4.51
C ALA A 49 7.32 5.67 -4.46
N PRO A 50 7.33 6.98 -4.13
CA PRO A 50 6.15 7.83 -4.21
C PRO A 50 5.44 7.70 -5.56
N GLY A 51 4.10 7.65 -5.57
CA GLY A 51 3.31 7.48 -6.79
C GLY A 51 3.10 6.03 -7.25
N GLN A 52 3.72 5.05 -6.60
CA GLN A 52 3.39 3.64 -6.80
C GLN A 52 2.11 3.22 -6.04
N PHE A 53 1.55 2.09 -6.44
CA PHE A 53 0.32 1.52 -5.90
C PHE A 53 0.45 0.02 -5.66
N VAL A 54 -0.53 -0.58 -4.99
CA VAL A 54 -0.65 -2.02 -4.79
C VAL A 54 -2.01 -2.51 -5.27
N MET A 55 -2.10 -3.80 -5.58
CA MET A 55 -3.38 -4.48 -5.74
C MET A 55 -3.78 -5.07 -4.38
N ALA A 56 -4.89 -4.59 -3.83
CA ALA A 56 -5.48 -5.16 -2.63
C ALA A 56 -6.56 -6.18 -3.01
N LEU A 57 -6.67 -7.25 -2.24
CA LEU A 57 -7.69 -8.29 -2.41
C LEU A 57 -8.10 -8.91 -1.08
N LEU A 58 -9.31 -9.47 -1.10
CA LEU A 58 -9.88 -10.28 -0.03
C LEU A 58 -10.18 -11.68 -0.57
N PRO A 59 -10.17 -12.73 0.28
CA PRO A 59 -10.53 -14.07 -0.15
C PRO A 59 -11.94 -14.10 -0.75
N GLY A 60 -12.06 -14.55 -2.00
CA GLY A 60 -13.34 -14.62 -2.72
C GLY A 60 -13.73 -13.34 -3.49
N SER A 61 -12.91 -12.28 -3.41
CA SER A 61 -13.14 -11.02 -4.11
C SER A 61 -12.02 -10.72 -5.11
N ASP A 62 -12.34 -10.04 -6.22
CA ASP A 62 -11.35 -9.58 -7.19
C ASP A 62 -10.38 -8.55 -6.58
N GLU A 63 -9.18 -8.48 -7.14
CA GLU A 63 -8.22 -7.44 -6.77
C GLU A 63 -8.59 -6.05 -7.34
N ARG A 64 -8.25 -5.01 -6.58
CA ARG A 64 -8.43 -3.61 -6.97
C ARG A 64 -7.19 -2.78 -6.63
N PRO A 65 -6.81 -1.81 -7.48
CA PRO A 65 -5.63 -0.98 -7.25
C PRO A 65 -5.88 0.09 -6.18
N PHE A 66 -4.91 0.29 -5.28
CA PHE A 66 -4.90 1.37 -4.29
C PHE A 66 -3.50 1.97 -4.18
N SER A 67 -3.42 3.30 -4.16
CA SER A 67 -2.17 4.00 -3.89
C SER A 67 -1.65 3.68 -2.50
N LEU A 68 -0.32 3.58 -2.37
CA LEU A 68 0.31 3.48 -1.06
C LEU A 68 0.28 4.84 -0.38
N ALA A 69 -0.26 4.88 0.84
CA ALA A 69 -0.16 6.05 1.73
C ALA A 69 1.13 6.01 2.57
N GLY A 70 1.69 4.81 2.77
CA GLY A 70 2.97 4.55 3.40
C GLY A 70 3.48 3.18 2.99
N ASP A 71 4.80 3.00 2.99
CA ASP A 71 5.52 1.83 2.49
C ASP A 71 6.19 1.02 3.62
N ASP A 72 6.58 1.67 4.72
CA ASP A 72 7.01 1.02 5.97
C ASP A 72 6.47 1.78 7.22
N PRO A 73 5.40 1.29 7.87
CA PRO A 73 4.58 0.15 7.48
C PRO A 73 3.69 0.44 6.27
N VAL A 74 3.37 -0.61 5.50
CA VAL A 74 2.39 -0.54 4.41
C VAL A 74 1.07 0.01 4.94
N SER A 75 0.65 1.13 4.37
CA SER A 75 -0.54 1.85 4.79
C SER A 75 -1.41 2.19 3.59
N LEU A 76 -2.71 1.90 3.67
CA LEU A 76 -3.68 2.16 2.61
C LEU A 76 -4.82 3.03 3.15
N THR A 77 -5.05 4.18 2.51
CA THR A 77 -6.20 5.04 2.79
C THR A 77 -7.31 4.73 1.79
N ILE A 78 -8.44 4.22 2.27
CA ILE A 78 -9.50 3.65 1.43
C ILE A 78 -10.83 4.30 1.80
N ALA A 79 -11.53 4.81 0.77
CA ALA A 79 -12.88 5.31 0.88
C ALA A 79 -13.92 4.22 0.51
N ALA A 80 -14.93 4.03 1.35
CA ALA A 80 -16.04 3.12 1.13
C ALA A 80 -17.03 3.71 0.10
N VAL A 81 -16.78 3.41 -1.18
CA VAL A 81 -17.51 3.95 -2.34
C VAL A 81 -18.11 2.89 -3.26
N GLY A 82 -17.70 1.62 -3.12
CA GLY A 82 -18.23 0.50 -3.91
C GLY A 82 -18.16 -0.81 -3.13
N PRO A 83 -18.65 -1.94 -3.69
CA PRO A 83 -18.78 -3.20 -2.97
C PRO A 83 -17.47 -3.65 -2.31
N PHE A 84 -16.38 -3.68 -3.08
CA PHE A 84 -15.06 -4.09 -2.59
C PHE A 84 -14.53 -3.20 -1.46
N SER A 85 -14.65 -1.87 -1.56
CA SER A 85 -14.18 -0.97 -0.50
C SER A 85 -15.10 -0.94 0.72
N HIS A 86 -16.38 -1.29 0.57
CA HIS A 86 -17.26 -1.55 1.71
C HIS A 86 -16.88 -2.83 2.44
N GLU A 87 -16.51 -3.90 1.73
CA GLU A 87 -15.99 -5.14 2.34
C GLU A 87 -14.72 -4.88 3.15
N ILE A 88 -13.73 -4.17 2.57
CA ILE A 88 -12.55 -3.72 3.31
C ILE A 88 -12.97 -2.87 4.52
N GLY A 89 -13.97 -2.01 4.34
CA GLY A 89 -14.59 -1.18 5.38
C GLY A 89 -15.05 -1.95 6.63
N GLN A 90 -15.36 -3.24 6.49
CA GLN A 90 -15.81 -4.08 7.62
C GLN A 90 -14.67 -4.73 8.39
N LEU A 91 -13.46 -4.75 7.83
CA LEU A 91 -12.31 -5.40 8.45
C LEU A 91 -11.95 -4.76 9.78
N ARG A 92 -11.40 -5.57 10.67
CA ARG A 92 -10.96 -5.22 12.02
C ARG A 92 -9.45 -5.39 12.15
N VAL A 93 -8.90 -4.75 13.18
CA VAL A 93 -7.52 -5.01 13.62
C VAL A 93 -7.35 -6.51 13.91
N GLY A 94 -6.27 -7.08 13.40
CA GLY A 94 -5.95 -8.51 13.49
C GLY A 94 -6.37 -9.32 12.26
N GLU A 95 -7.31 -8.83 11.44
CA GLU A 95 -7.70 -9.47 10.19
C GLU A 95 -6.69 -9.21 9.07
N ARG A 96 -6.85 -9.93 7.96
CA ARG A 96 -5.88 -9.94 6.86
C ARG A 96 -6.40 -9.21 5.62
N LEU A 97 -5.51 -8.44 5.01
CA LEU A 97 -5.66 -7.90 3.67
C LEU A 97 -4.51 -8.43 2.81
N TRP A 98 -4.82 -8.96 1.64
CA TRP A 98 -3.80 -9.46 0.72
C TRP A 98 -3.35 -8.31 -0.17
N VAL A 99 -2.04 -8.13 -0.27
CA VAL A 99 -1.42 -7.01 -0.97
C VAL A 99 -0.43 -7.55 -1.99
N ARG A 100 -0.50 -7.05 -3.22
CA ARG A 100 0.43 -7.38 -4.30
C ARG A 100 1.03 -6.11 -4.90
N GLY A 101 2.36 -6.04 -4.95
CA GLY A 101 3.09 -4.88 -5.45
C GLY A 101 4.44 -4.71 -4.74
N PRO A 102 5.03 -3.50 -4.80
CA PRO A 102 4.50 -2.28 -5.42
C PRO A 102 4.46 -2.37 -6.96
N LEU A 103 3.54 -1.63 -7.57
CA LEU A 103 3.31 -1.54 -9.02
C LEU A 103 3.31 -0.08 -9.47
N GLY A 104 3.46 0.11 -10.79
CA GLY A 104 3.53 1.43 -11.40
C GLY A 104 4.94 2.02 -11.40
N ARG A 105 5.10 3.17 -12.07
CA ARG A 105 6.35 3.93 -12.08
C ARG A 105 6.30 4.98 -10.98
N GLY A 106 7.32 5.02 -10.13
CA GLY A 106 7.47 6.05 -9.12
C GLY A 106 7.57 7.45 -9.75
N TYR A 107 7.03 8.42 -9.04
CA TYR A 107 7.15 9.84 -9.35
C TYR A 107 8.49 10.37 -8.84
N VAL A 108 9.16 11.17 -9.67
CA VAL A 108 10.43 11.81 -9.36
C VAL A 108 10.23 13.32 -9.51
N LEU A 109 10.69 14.10 -8.54
CA LEU A 109 10.65 15.55 -8.62
C LEU A 109 11.55 16.04 -9.76
N PRO A 110 11.11 17.04 -10.55
CA PRO A 110 11.92 17.65 -11.60
C PRO A 110 13.14 18.42 -11.06
#